data_AF-A0A7D6ZMQ1-F1
#
_entry.id   AF-A0A7D6ZMQ1-F1
#
_cell.length_a   1.000
_cell.length_b   1.000
_cell.length_c   1.000
_cell.angle_alpha   90.00
_cell.angle_beta   90.00
_cell.angle_gamma   90.00
#
_symmetry.space_group_name_H-M   'P 1'
#
loop_
_entity.id
_entity.type
_entity.pdbx_description
1 polymer ?
#
loop_
_entity_poly.entity_id
_entity_poly.type
_entity_poly.pdbx_seq_one_letter_code
_entity_poly.pdbx_strand_id
1 'polypeptide(L)'
;MLKPGDRLTLCRKVQGRGRGEPLDRITDVEVTSVHRERLDSITSVEVAAEGFPHWTPSEFVEFFCRTHRGLRPDSNVTRIEWRYTEPITETLRIQSACLAEGNNP
;
A
#
# COMPACT_ATOMS: atom_id res chain seq x y z
N MET A 1 3.35 15.27 11.30
CA MET A 1 2.02 14.84 10.85
C MET A 1 2.05 14.79 9.33
N LEU A 2 1.53 13.73 8.72
CA LEU A 2 1.52 13.60 7.26
C LEU A 2 0.56 14.61 6.62
N LYS A 3 0.93 15.20 5.49
CA LYS A 3 0.12 16.18 4.75
C LYS A 3 0.24 15.98 3.23
N PRO A 4 -0.71 16.50 2.43
CA PRO A 4 -0.56 16.55 0.98
C PRO A 4 0.76 17.18 0.54
N GLY A 5 1.41 16.59 -0.46
CA GLY A 5 2.74 16.95 -0.97
C GLY A 5 3.90 16.26 -0.25
N ASP A 6 3.68 15.58 0.88
CA ASP A 6 4.72 14.77 1.52
C ASP A 6 5.09 13.57 0.63
N ARG A 7 6.37 13.19 0.65
CA ARG A 7 6.87 11.98 -0.03
C ARG A 7 6.96 10.81 0.95
N LEU A 8 6.50 9.64 0.51
CA LEU A 8 6.62 8.37 1.23
C LEU A 8 7.41 7.38 0.37
N THR A 9 8.34 6.64 0.99
CA THR A 9 8.96 5.47 0.34
C THR A 9 8.18 4.22 0.71
N LEU A 10 7.52 3.61 -0.28
CA LEU A 10 6.89 2.31 -0.11
C LEU A 10 7.97 1.24 0.06
N CYS A 11 7.78 0.34 1.02
CA CYS A 11 8.70 -0.76 1.30
C CYS A 11 7.92 -2.07 1.37
N ARG A 12 8.53 -3.18 0.99
CA ARG A 12 7.89 -4.52 1.06
C ARG A 12 7.44 -4.88 2.46
N LYS A 13 8.26 -4.53 3.45
CA LYS A 13 7.98 -4.75 4.87
C LYS A 13 8.68 -3.67 5.68
N VAL A 14 7.97 -3.07 6.64
CA VAL A 14 8.54 -2.09 7.58
C VAL A 14 8.48 -2.62 9.01
N GLN A 15 7.34 -3.20 9.40
CA GLN A 15 7.13 -3.75 10.75
C GLN A 15 7.63 -5.20 10.84
N GLY A 16 8.23 -5.57 11.98
CA GLY A 16 8.73 -6.94 12.23
C GLY A 16 9.98 -7.32 11.45
N ARG A 17 10.83 -6.35 11.10
CA ARG A 17 12.16 -6.57 10.50
C ARG A 17 13.21 -6.89 11.56
N GLY A 18 14.22 -7.65 11.18
CA GLY A 18 15.39 -7.91 12.02
C GLY A 18 16.17 -6.62 12.29
N ARG A 19 16.84 -6.54 13.45
CA ARG A 19 17.72 -5.41 13.76
C ARG A 19 18.86 -5.37 12.73
N GLY A 20 18.99 -4.24 12.03
CA GLY A 20 20.04 -4.03 11.03
C GLY A 20 19.71 -4.55 9.63
N GLU A 21 18.56 -5.19 9.43
CA GLU A 21 18.10 -5.56 8.09
C GLU A 21 17.86 -4.28 7.25
N PRO A 22 18.34 -4.20 6.00
CA PRO A 22 18.08 -3.05 5.13
C PRO A 22 16.58 -2.94 4.81
N LEU A 23 16.12 -1.73 4.50
CA LEU A 23 14.76 -1.53 4.01
C LEU A 23 14.69 -2.01 2.56
N ASP A 24 13.80 -2.94 2.29
CA ASP A 24 13.46 -3.37 0.92
C ASP A 24 12.51 -2.32 0.31
N ARG A 25 13.10 -1.27 -0.25
CA ARG A 25 12.43 -0.11 -0.83
C ARG A 25 11.90 -0.45 -2.22
N ILE A 26 10.64 -0.12 -2.47
CA ILE A 26 9.95 -0.36 -3.74
C ILE A 26 9.99 0.89 -4.61
N THR A 27 9.39 1.99 -4.16
CA THR A 27 9.33 3.25 -4.91
C THR A 27 8.90 4.40 -3.99
N ASP A 28 9.09 5.62 -4.45
CA ASP A 28 8.56 6.82 -3.82
C ASP A 28 7.16 7.18 -4.39
N VAL A 29 6.31 7.69 -3.50
CA VAL A 29 4.97 8.18 -3.80
C VAL A 29 4.75 9.54 -3.16
N GLU A 30 3.83 10.31 -3.71
CA GLU A 30 3.44 11.63 -3.20
C GLU A 30 2.03 11.54 -2.64
N VAL A 31 1.87 12.01 -1.40
CA VAL A 31 0.57 12.08 -0.73
C VAL A 31 -0.28 13.16 -1.38
N THR A 32 -1.50 12.80 -1.78
CA THR A 32 -2.45 13.71 -2.43
C THR A 32 -3.53 14.21 -1.49
N SER A 33 -3.93 13.40 -0.49
CA SER A 33 -4.97 13.76 0.48
C SER A 33 -4.70 13.09 1.83
N VAL A 34 -4.99 13.82 2.91
CA VAL A 34 -4.99 13.29 4.29
C VAL A 34 -6.17 13.90 5.03
N HIS A 35 -7.11 13.06 5.48
CA HIS A 35 -8.26 13.51 6.27
C HIS A 35 -8.76 12.42 7.21
N ARG A 36 -9.66 12.80 8.11
CA ARG A 36 -10.28 11.91 9.09
C ARG A 36 -11.70 11.58 8.66
N GLU A 37 -12.05 10.31 8.70
CA GLU A 37 -13.37 9.81 8.34
C GLU A 37 -13.70 8.54 9.15
N ARG A 38 -14.94 8.08 9.12
CA ARG A 38 -15.34 6.84 9.78
C ARG A 38 -14.83 5.63 9.01
N LEU A 39 -14.40 4.59 9.71
CA LEU A 39 -13.97 3.35 9.07
C LEU A 39 -15.10 2.71 8.24
N ASP A 40 -16.34 2.75 8.74
CA ASP A 40 -17.51 2.18 8.06
C ASP A 40 -18.09 3.04 6.93
N SER A 41 -17.48 4.18 6.58
CA SER A 41 -17.82 4.92 5.35
C SER A 41 -17.05 4.44 4.11
N ILE A 42 -16.15 3.47 4.25
CA ILE A 42 -15.34 2.96 3.14
C ILE A 42 -16.21 2.33 2.03
N THR A 43 -15.87 2.64 0.78
CA THR A 43 -16.56 2.14 -0.41
C THR A 43 -15.90 0.89 -0.98
N SER A 44 -16.60 0.15 -1.84
CA SER A 44 -16.05 -1.03 -2.54
C SER A 44 -14.84 -0.69 -3.42
N VAL A 45 -14.82 0.51 -4.02
CA VAL A 45 -13.69 1.00 -4.83
C VAL A 45 -12.45 1.20 -3.95
N GLU A 46 -12.63 1.73 -2.75
CA GLU A 46 -11.53 1.95 -1.80
C GLU A 46 -11.02 0.64 -1.21
N VAL A 47 -11.91 -0.31 -0.89
CA VAL A 47 -11.53 -1.67 -0.49
C VAL A 47 -10.69 -2.35 -1.57
N ALA A 48 -11.04 -2.17 -2.86
CA ALA A 48 -10.23 -2.65 -3.96
C ALA A 48 -8.86 -1.95 -4.05
N ALA A 49 -8.81 -0.63 -3.81
CA ALA A 49 -7.56 0.14 -3.78
C ALA A 49 -6.63 -0.26 -2.62
N GLU A 50 -7.19 -0.70 -1.49
CA GLU A 50 -6.46 -1.32 -0.36
C GLU A 50 -5.92 -2.74 -0.68
N GLY A 51 -6.24 -3.28 -1.85
CA GLY A 51 -5.75 -4.58 -2.32
C GLY A 51 -6.73 -5.74 -2.11
N PHE A 52 -8.00 -5.47 -1.82
CA PHE A 52 -9.04 -6.48 -1.57
C PHE A 52 -10.19 -6.40 -2.60
N PRO A 53 -9.94 -6.56 -3.92
CA PRO A 53 -10.93 -6.30 -4.97
C PRO A 53 -12.17 -7.20 -4.97
N HIS A 54 -12.12 -8.31 -4.21
CA HIS A 54 -13.22 -9.26 -4.11
C HIS A 54 -13.93 -9.22 -2.75
N TRP A 55 -13.54 -8.30 -1.87
CA TRP A 55 -14.15 -8.15 -0.56
C TRP A 55 -15.21 -7.07 -0.58
N THR A 56 -16.24 -7.28 0.22
CA THR A 56 -17.22 -6.24 0.55
C THR A 56 -16.65 -5.27 1.59
N PRO A 57 -17.17 -4.03 1.66
CA PRO A 57 -16.84 -3.11 2.73
C PRO A 57 -17.00 -3.70 4.14
N SER A 58 -18.06 -4.48 4.37
CA SER A 58 -18.31 -5.09 5.67
C SER A 58 -17.23 -6.12 6.06
N GLU A 59 -16.80 -6.97 5.13
CA GLU A 59 -15.71 -7.93 5.37
C GLU A 59 -14.38 -7.22 5.68
N PHE A 60 -14.08 -6.14 4.93
CA PHE A 60 -12.90 -5.33 5.19
C PHE A 60 -12.93 -4.67 6.58
N VAL A 61 -14.05 -4.04 6.95
CA VAL A 61 -14.22 -3.39 8.26
C VAL A 61 -14.08 -4.41 9.40
N GLU A 62 -14.71 -5.58 9.27
CA GLU A 62 -14.58 -6.66 10.27
C GLU A 62 -13.12 -7.10 10.42
N PHE A 63 -12.44 -7.36 9.30
CA PHE A 63 -11.01 -7.71 9.29
C PHE A 63 -10.15 -6.61 9.94
N PHE A 64 -10.41 -5.35 9.61
CA PHE A 64 -9.65 -4.21 10.09
C PHE A 64 -9.79 -4.07 11.61
N CYS A 65 -11.01 -4.11 12.13
CA CYS A 65 -11.28 -4.10 13.57
C CYS A 65 -10.67 -5.30 14.30
N ARG A 66 -10.68 -6.49 13.69
CA ARG A 66 -10.08 -7.70 14.28
C ARG A 66 -8.55 -7.60 14.40
N THR A 67 -7.90 -6.96 13.43
CA THR A 67 -6.43 -6.86 13.37
C THR A 67 -5.87 -5.63 14.08
N HIS A 68 -6.67 -4.58 14.25
CA HIS A 68 -6.27 -3.33 14.90
C HIS A 68 -7.00 -3.15 16.24
N ARG A 69 -6.30 -3.46 17.35
CA ARG A 69 -6.87 -3.38 18.70
C ARG A 69 -7.45 -1.99 18.99
N GLY A 70 -8.69 -1.97 19.46
CA GLY A 70 -9.36 -0.75 19.93
C GLY A 70 -10.12 0.02 18.85
N LEU A 71 -10.11 -0.43 17.59
CA LEU A 71 -10.93 0.16 16.53
C LEU A 71 -12.30 -0.51 16.43
N ARG A 72 -13.32 0.31 16.20
CA ARG A 72 -14.71 -0.06 15.95
C ARG A 72 -15.12 0.45 14.56
N PRO A 73 -16.20 -0.08 13.95
CA PRO A 73 -16.67 0.39 12.65
C PRO A 73 -16.91 1.92 12.58
N ASP A 74 -17.41 2.51 13.66
CA ASP A 74 -17.69 3.95 13.78
C ASP A 74 -16.46 4.79 14.19
N SER A 75 -15.29 4.17 14.36
CA SER A 75 -14.09 4.88 14.74
C SER A 75 -13.62 5.79 13.61
N ASN A 76 -13.21 7.01 13.96
CA ASN A 76 -12.49 7.85 13.01
C ASN A 76 -11.12 7.24 12.72
N VAL A 77 -10.78 7.09 11.45
CA VAL A 77 -9.48 6.66 10.91
C VAL A 77 -8.91 7.75 10.01
N THR A 78 -7.62 7.67 9.69
CA THR A 78 -6.96 8.64 8.81
C THR A 78 -6.89 8.01 7.42
N ARG A 79 -7.63 8.56 6.46
CA ARG A 79 -7.51 8.17 5.07
C ARG A 79 -6.36 8.94 4.43
N ILE A 80 -5.47 8.21 3.78
CA ILE A 80 -4.29 8.74 3.10
C ILE A 80 -4.37 8.29 1.66
N GLU A 81 -4.53 9.26 0.76
CA GLU A 81 -4.43 9.01 -0.68
C GLU A 81 -3.03 9.43 -1.16
N TRP A 82 -2.50 8.69 -2.13
CA TRP A 82 -1.20 8.97 -2.72
C TRP A 82 -1.16 8.57 -4.19
N ARG A 83 -0.17 9.09 -4.91
CA ARG A 83 0.11 8.77 -6.31
C ARG A 83 1.58 8.44 -6.51
N TYR A 84 1.90 7.60 -7.50
CA TYR A 84 3.27 7.39 -7.93
C TYR A 84 3.88 8.69 -8.48
N THR A 85 5.12 9.01 -8.09
CA THR A 85 5.82 10.23 -8.54
C THR A 85 6.46 10.08 -9.91
N GLU A 86 6.77 8.85 -10.32
CA GLU A 86 7.26 8.51 -11.65
C GLU A 86 6.28 7.52 -12.29
N PRO A 87 6.04 7.58 -13.61
CA PRO A 87 5.40 6.47 -14.30
C PRO A 87 6.28 5.24 -14.13
N ILE A 88 5.71 4.13 -13.62
CA ILE A 88 6.39 2.84 -13.57
C ILE A 88 6.71 2.45 -15.02
N THR A 89 7.90 2.81 -15.47
CA THR A 89 8.33 2.53 -16.84
C THR A 89 8.74 1.07 -16.83
N GLU A 90 8.04 0.26 -17.61
CA GLU A 90 8.11 -1.22 -17.70
C GLU A 90 9.45 -1.76 -18.25
N THR A 91 10.54 -1.02 -18.10
CA THR A 91 11.85 -1.37 -18.65
C THR A 91 12.58 -2.43 -17.82
N LEU A 92 12.22 -2.64 -16.55
CA LEU A 92 12.88 -3.61 -15.67
C LEU A 92 12.37 -5.06 -15.78
N ARG A 93 11.28 -5.33 -16.50
CA ARG A 93 10.83 -6.72 -16.76
C ARG A 93 11.52 -7.37 -17.95
N ILE A 94 12.02 -6.59 -18.91
CA ILE A 94 12.59 -7.13 -20.16
C ILE A 94 14.05 -7.57 -19.98
N GLN A 95 14.83 -6.92 -19.11
CA GLN A 95 16.23 -7.31 -18.89
C GLN A 95 16.41 -8.69 -18.23
N SER A 96 15.50 -9.11 -17.36
CA SER A 96 15.56 -10.45 -16.75
C SER A 96 15.10 -11.57 -17.70
N ALA A 97 14.29 -11.27 -18.71
CA ALA A 97 13.88 -12.25 -19.72
C ALA A 97 15.00 -12.50 -20.74
N CYS A 98 15.75 -11.46 -21.16
CA CYS A 98 16.82 -11.61 -22.15
C CYS A 98 18.07 -12.34 -21.63
N LEU A 99 18.28 -12.43 -20.31
CA LEU A 99 19.46 -13.11 -19.73
C LEU A 99 19.26 -14.62 -19.48
N ALA A 100 18.02 -15.14 -19.58
CA ALA A 100 17.72 -16.54 -19.31
C ALA A 100 17.86 -17.47 -20.54
N GLU A 101 17.87 -16.92 -21.75
CA GLU A 101 17.88 -17.68 -23.02
C GLU A 101 19.30 -17.97 -23.55
N GLY A 102 20.28 -18.17 -22.65
CA GLY A 102 21.69 -18.19 -23.05
C GLY A 102 22.57 -19.16 -22.26
N ASN A 103 22.21 -20.44 -22.20
CA ASN A 103 23.23 -21.49 -22.05
C ASN A 103 22.69 -22.88 -22.45
N ASN A 104 23.14 -23.39 -23.60
CA ASN A 104 23.05 -24.81 -23.94
C ASN A 104 24.42 -25.27 -24.45
N PRO A 105 25.12 -26.19 -23.76
CA PRO A 105 26.04 -27.10 -24.46
C PRO A 105 25.24 -28.19 -25.18
#